data_AF-A0AB74UUH1-F1
#
_entry.id   AF-A0AB74UUH1-F1
#
_cell.length_a   1.000
_cell.length_b   1.000
_cell.length_c   1.000
_cell.angle_alpha   90.00
_cell.angle_beta   90.00
_cell.angle_gamma   90.00
#
_symmetry.space_group_name_H-M   'P 1'
#
loop_
_entity.id
_entity.type
_entity.pdbx_description
1 polymer ?
#
loop_
_entity_poly.entity_id
_entity_poly.type
_entity_poly.pdbx_seq_one_letter_code
_entity_poly.pdbx_strand_id
1 'polypeptide(L)'
;MGVHDWVTFKQGRARFAGGIRGWDEVGHETFAVELGDRVLYGEIKTSFLPDGNNFNIEIVSFGYFSQGDVAMPRPGRTSTRLSPDDMVLARSLISELVSHVSQEDDSVEKPFVMSSDSESRFAGNVHFADHWVLEASDRDDRATP
;
A
#
# COMPACT_ATOMS: atom_id res chain seq x y z
N MET A 1 -15.59 1.02 13.80
CA MET A 1 -15.01 1.38 12.49
C MET A 1 -15.07 0.13 11.64
N GLY A 2 -15.44 0.28 10.37
CA GLY A 2 -15.34 -0.80 9.39
C GLY A 2 -13.89 -1.04 9.00
N VAL A 3 -13.62 -2.24 8.47
CA VAL A 3 -12.30 -2.73 8.03
C VAL A 3 -11.61 -1.86 6.96
N HIS A 4 -12.35 -0.94 6.33
CA HIS A 4 -11.87 -0.01 5.29
C HIS A 4 -12.06 1.47 5.66
N ASP A 5 -12.28 1.76 6.94
CA ASP A 5 -12.36 3.13 7.44
C ASP A 5 -10.97 3.78 7.51
N TRP A 6 -10.95 5.11 7.49
CA TRP A 6 -9.73 5.88 7.68
C TRP A 6 -9.22 5.80 9.11
N VAL A 7 -7.97 5.37 9.26
CA VAL A 7 -7.23 5.43 10.52
C VAL A 7 -6.42 6.73 10.55
N THR A 8 -6.49 7.46 11.66
CA THR A 8 -5.78 8.74 11.83
C THR A 8 -4.54 8.56 12.70
N PHE A 9 -3.40 8.98 12.16
CA PHE A 9 -2.09 9.00 12.80
C PHE A 9 -1.63 10.45 12.99
N LYS A 10 -0.49 10.65 13.67
CA LYS A 10 0.03 12.01 13.94
C LYS A 10 0.36 12.78 12.66
N GLN A 11 0.78 12.05 11.63
CA GLN A 11 1.38 12.56 10.41
C GLN A 11 0.45 12.47 9.19
N GLY A 12 -0.76 11.92 9.36
CA GLY A 12 -1.73 11.79 8.27
C GLY A 12 -2.75 10.68 8.53
N ARG A 13 -3.43 10.26 7.47
CA ARG A 13 -4.44 9.19 7.53
C ARG A 13 -4.16 8.13 6.48
N ALA A 14 -4.48 6.89 6.81
CA ALA A 14 -4.37 5.77 5.89
C ALA A 14 -5.53 4.80 6.08
N ARG A 15 -5.83 4.01 5.05
CA ARG A 15 -6.84 2.94 5.13
C ARG A 15 -6.53 1.81 4.16
N PHE A 16 -7.08 0.63 4.45
CA PHE A 16 -7.28 -0.38 3.43
C PHE A 16 -8.45 0.04 2.53
N ALA A 17 -8.33 -0.18 1.22
CA ALA A 17 -9.33 0.19 0.23
C ALA A 17 -10.01 -1.03 -0.40
N GLY A 18 -9.62 -2.25 0.00
CA GLY A 18 -10.20 -3.51 -0.44
C GLY A 18 -9.64 -4.01 -1.78
N GLY A 19 -10.15 -5.16 -2.21
CA GLY A 19 -9.74 -5.83 -3.43
C GLY A 19 -10.41 -5.25 -4.69
N ILE A 20 -9.61 -5.05 -5.74
CA ILE A 20 -10.09 -4.77 -7.10
C ILE A 20 -9.61 -5.86 -8.05
N ARG A 21 -10.27 -6.01 -9.20
CA ARG A 21 -9.82 -6.92 -10.26
C ARG A 21 -9.17 -6.14 -11.39
N GLY A 22 -7.97 -6.56 -11.78
CA GLY A 22 -7.29 -6.09 -12.99
C GLY A 22 -7.84 -6.75 -14.25
N TRP A 23 -7.31 -6.33 -15.40
CA TRP A 23 -7.56 -7.03 -16.67
C TRP A 23 -7.07 -8.48 -16.59
N ASP A 24 -5.95 -8.70 -15.90
CA ASP A 24 -5.35 -10.02 -15.66
C ASP A 24 -6.24 -10.96 -14.84
N GLU A 25 -7.42 -10.50 -14.41
CA GLU A 25 -8.39 -11.19 -13.56
C GLU A 25 -7.84 -11.54 -12.17
N VAL A 26 -6.66 -11.01 -11.83
CA VAL A 26 -6.04 -11.19 -10.51
C VAL A 26 -6.65 -10.17 -9.55
N GLY A 27 -6.88 -10.61 -8.31
CA GLY A 27 -7.27 -9.72 -7.23
C GLY A 27 -6.08 -8.88 -6.76
N HIS A 28 -6.24 -7.57 -6.75
CA HIS A 28 -5.27 -6.63 -6.19
C HIS A 28 -5.86 -6.05 -4.91
N GLU A 29 -5.27 -6.38 -3.77
CA GLU A 29 -5.59 -5.70 -2.52
C GLU A 29 -4.95 -4.32 -2.53
N THR A 30 -5.74 -3.32 -2.11
CA THR A 30 -5.33 -1.92 -2.21
C THR A 30 -5.42 -1.20 -0.88
N PHE A 31 -4.64 -0.12 -0.77
CA PHE A 31 -4.67 0.80 0.35
C PHE A 31 -4.65 2.24 -0.16
N ALA A 32 -4.99 3.19 0.72
CA ALA A 32 -4.93 4.61 0.43
C ALA A 32 -4.24 5.37 1.57
N VAL A 33 -3.49 6.41 1.21
CA VAL A 33 -2.81 7.32 2.13
C VAL A 33 -3.14 8.75 1.76
N GLU A 34 -3.43 9.56 2.78
CA GLU A 34 -3.59 11.01 2.66
C GLU A 34 -2.23 11.69 2.88
N LEU A 35 -1.69 12.30 1.82
CA LEU A 35 -0.45 13.07 1.83
C LEU A 35 -0.77 14.52 1.47
N GLY A 36 -0.79 15.40 2.46
CA GLY A 36 -1.28 16.78 2.31
C GLY A 36 -2.73 16.77 1.82
N ASP A 37 -3.00 17.48 0.72
CA ASP A 37 -4.35 17.57 0.13
C ASP A 37 -4.66 16.46 -0.89
N ARG A 38 -3.82 15.42 -0.95
CA ARG A 38 -3.93 14.34 -1.95
C ARG A 38 -4.20 13.00 -1.28
N VAL A 39 -5.10 12.23 -1.86
CA VAL A 39 -5.26 10.81 -1.54
C VAL A 39 -4.61 10.00 -2.65
N LEU A 40 -3.63 9.18 -2.27
CA LEU A 40 -2.93 8.30 -3.18
C LEU A 40 -3.19 6.84 -2.82
N TYR A 41 -3.27 6.00 -3.84
CA TYR A 41 -3.56 4.58 -3.74
C TYR A 41 -2.31 3.76 -4.04
N GLY A 42 -2.28 2.55 -3.49
CA GLY A 42 -1.24 1.56 -3.73
C GLY A 42 -1.76 0.14 -3.63
N GLU A 43 -0.90 -0.79 -4.06
CA GLU A 43 -1.10 -2.22 -4.02
C GLU A 43 -0.31 -2.85 -2.87
N ILE A 44 -0.96 -3.77 -2.17
CA ILE A 44 -0.43 -4.48 -1.01
C ILE A 44 -0.70 -5.98 -1.18
N LYS A 45 0.26 -6.83 -0.78
CA LYS A 45 0.14 -8.30 -0.85
C LYS A 45 0.77 -8.98 0.35
N THR A 46 0.42 -10.24 0.56
CA THR A 46 1.13 -11.12 1.48
C THR A 46 2.36 -11.71 0.81
N SER A 47 3.47 -11.77 1.55
CA SER A 47 4.70 -12.46 1.17
C SER A 47 4.97 -13.56 2.18
N PHE A 48 4.61 -14.80 1.84
CA PHE A 48 4.82 -15.97 2.70
C PHE A 48 6.30 -16.28 2.91
N LEU A 49 6.64 -16.61 4.14
CA LEU A 49 7.95 -17.11 4.53
C LEU A 49 8.12 -18.58 4.08
N PRO A 50 9.36 -19.10 4.02
CA PRO A 50 9.62 -20.48 3.61
C PRO A 50 8.93 -21.56 4.45
N ASP A 51 8.45 -21.21 5.64
CA ASP A 51 7.68 -22.11 6.51
C ASP A 51 6.24 -22.34 6.05
N GLY A 52 5.73 -21.54 5.11
CA GLY A 52 4.37 -21.62 4.56
C GLY A 52 3.27 -21.14 5.50
N ASN A 53 3.61 -20.82 6.75
CA ASN A 53 2.66 -20.53 7.83
C ASN A 53 2.81 -19.11 8.38
N ASN A 54 3.86 -18.39 7.98
CA ASN A 54 4.05 -17.02 8.38
C ASN A 54 4.17 -16.15 7.15
N PHE A 55 3.62 -14.94 7.20
CA PHE A 55 3.70 -14.00 6.09
C PHE A 55 4.14 -12.63 6.57
N ASN A 56 4.87 -11.93 5.71
CA ASN A 56 5.08 -10.50 5.79
C ASN A 56 4.10 -9.79 4.86
N ILE A 57 4.05 -8.47 4.97
CA ILE A 57 3.35 -7.62 4.02
C ILE A 57 4.36 -7.08 3.03
N GLU A 58 3.98 -7.07 1.76
CA GLU A 58 4.72 -6.44 0.68
C GLU A 58 3.90 -5.29 0.09
N ILE A 59 4.50 -4.11 0.02
CA ILE A 59 3.98 -2.97 -0.70
C ILE A 59 4.53 -3.03 -2.12
N VAL A 60 3.66 -3.38 -3.06
CA VAL A 60 4.03 -3.64 -4.46
C VAL A 60 4.17 -2.33 -5.23
N SER A 61 3.20 -1.42 -5.05
CA SER A 61 3.19 -0.15 -5.75
C SER A 61 2.40 0.92 -4.99
N PHE A 62 2.70 2.19 -5.22
CA PHE A 62 2.04 3.33 -4.58
C PHE A 62 2.19 4.61 -5.41
N GLY A 63 1.24 5.52 -5.26
CA GLY A 63 1.27 6.85 -5.87
C GLY A 63 0.20 7.07 -6.95
N TYR A 64 -0.84 6.25 -6.98
CA TYR A 64 -1.93 6.36 -7.96
C TYR A 64 -3.03 7.30 -7.49
N PHE A 65 -3.66 8.05 -8.39
CA PHE A 65 -4.73 8.99 -8.03
C PHE A 65 -6.10 8.32 -7.82
N SER A 66 -6.28 7.10 -8.31
CA SER A 66 -7.48 6.31 -8.07
C SER A 66 -7.14 4.85 -7.76
N GLN A 67 -8.05 4.19 -7.06
CA GLN A 67 -7.95 2.76 -6.79
C GLN A 67 -7.88 1.95 -8.09
N GLY A 68 -8.69 2.28 -9.10
CA GLY A 68 -8.71 1.57 -10.38
C GLY A 68 -7.40 1.64 -11.16
N ASP A 69 -6.62 2.70 -10.98
CA ASP A 69 -5.32 2.84 -11.62
C ASP A 69 -4.27 1.86 -11.06
N VAL A 70 -4.48 1.32 -9.86
CA VAL A 70 -3.58 0.36 -9.23
C VAL A 70 -3.55 -0.96 -10.02
N ALA A 71 -4.71 -1.46 -10.44
CA ALA A 71 -4.80 -2.69 -11.23
C ALA A 71 -4.66 -2.46 -12.75
N MET A 72 -4.59 -1.20 -13.19
CA MET A 72 -4.31 -0.83 -14.57
C MET A 72 -3.27 0.30 -14.64
N PRO A 73 -2.02 0.04 -14.19
CA PRO A 73 -1.02 1.09 -14.11
C PRO A 73 -0.66 1.60 -15.49
N ARG A 74 -0.71 2.92 -15.66
CA ARG A 74 -0.18 3.63 -16.83
C ARG A 74 0.92 4.56 -16.33
N PRO A 75 2.17 4.07 -16.22
CA PRO A 75 3.27 4.83 -15.62
C PRO A 75 3.39 6.23 -16.21
N GLY A 76 3.45 7.25 -15.34
CA GLY A 76 3.56 8.66 -15.72
C GLY A 76 2.26 9.33 -16.21
N ARG A 77 1.15 8.60 -16.33
CA ARG A 77 -0.19 9.17 -16.59
C ARG A 77 -1.16 9.02 -15.43
N THR A 78 -1.05 7.92 -14.69
CA THR A 78 -1.96 7.59 -13.58
C THR A 78 -1.29 7.55 -12.22
N SER A 79 0.05 7.71 -12.19
CA SER A 79 0.85 7.78 -10.98
C SER A 79 1.64 9.08 -10.90
N THR A 80 1.79 9.60 -9.68
CA THR A 80 2.63 10.77 -9.40
C THR A 80 4.02 10.34 -8.98
N ARG A 81 5.00 11.21 -9.27
CA ARG A 81 6.29 11.15 -8.61
C ARG A 81 6.17 11.67 -7.19
N LEU A 82 6.84 11.02 -6.24
CA LEU A 82 6.90 11.45 -4.85
C LEU A 82 8.23 12.11 -4.56
N SER A 83 8.19 13.14 -3.71
CA SER A 83 9.40 13.71 -3.11
C SER A 83 10.01 12.74 -2.09
N PRO A 84 11.31 12.87 -1.76
CA PRO A 84 11.92 12.05 -0.71
C PRO A 84 11.17 12.13 0.64
N ASP A 85 10.68 13.32 0.99
CA ASP A 85 9.91 13.54 2.23
C ASP A 85 8.55 12.82 2.19
N ASP A 86 7.84 12.90 1.05
CA ASP A 86 6.58 12.18 0.86
C ASP A 86 6.80 10.65 0.91
N MET A 87 7.93 10.16 0.39
CA MET A 87 8.26 8.73 0.46
C MET A 87 8.50 8.26 1.89
N VAL A 88 9.19 9.06 2.72
CA VAL A 88 9.38 8.76 4.14
C VAL A 88 8.04 8.77 4.88
N LEU A 89 7.20 9.78 4.61
CA LEU A 89 5.88 9.91 5.22
C LEU A 89 4.96 8.75 4.83
N ALA A 90 4.91 8.39 3.54
CA ALA A 90 4.15 7.27 3.03
C ALA A 90 4.59 5.95 3.70
N ARG A 91 5.90 5.69 3.77
CA ARG A 91 6.43 4.48 4.43
C ARG A 91 6.00 4.39 5.89
N SER A 92 6.08 5.50 6.62
CA SER A 92 5.64 5.57 8.01
C SER A 92 4.15 5.29 8.15
N LEU A 93 3.29 5.99 7.38
CA LEU A 93 1.83 5.81 7.44
C LEU A 93 1.38 4.40 7.06
N ILE A 94 1.98 3.81 6.03
CA ILE A 94 1.66 2.45 5.60
C ILE A 94 2.07 1.42 6.65
N SER A 95 3.27 1.57 7.22
CA SER A 95 3.76 0.67 8.27
C SER A 95 2.93 0.79 9.55
N GLU A 96 2.51 2.01 9.92
CA GLU A 96 1.62 2.24 11.05
C GLU A 96 0.22 1.69 10.82
N LEU A 97 -0.32 1.80 9.60
CA LEU A 97 -1.60 1.18 9.24
C LEU A 97 -1.56 -0.34 9.42
N VAL A 98 -0.54 -1.01 8.88
CA VAL A 98 -0.37 -2.46 9.02
C VAL A 98 -0.20 -2.84 10.49
N SER A 99 0.65 -2.11 11.21
CA SER A 99 0.90 -2.34 12.64
C SER A 99 -0.37 -2.16 13.48
N HIS A 100 -1.16 -1.11 13.20
CA HIS A 100 -2.42 -0.84 13.89
C HIS A 100 -3.38 -2.01 13.77
N VAL A 101 -3.64 -2.47 12.54
CA VAL A 101 -4.54 -3.61 12.28
C VAL A 101 -3.99 -4.93 12.82
N SER A 102 -2.66 -5.12 12.81
CA SER A 102 -2.05 -6.33 13.37
C SER A 102 -2.24 -6.48 14.88
N GLN A 103 -2.45 -5.37 15.58
CA GLN A 103 -2.67 -5.34 17.04
C GLN A 103 -4.15 -5.43 17.42
N GLU A 104 -5.06 -5.38 16.44
CA GLU A 104 -6.48 -5.56 16.70
C GLU A 104 -6.79 -7.02 17.08
N ASP A 105 -7.77 -7.16 17.96
CA ASP A 105 -8.28 -8.45 18.43
C ASP A 105 -8.84 -9.28 17.25
N ASP A 106 -8.73 -10.60 17.34
CA ASP A 106 -9.21 -11.52 16.30
C ASP A 106 -10.73 -11.51 16.12
N SER A 107 -11.48 -10.90 17.03
CA SER A 107 -12.92 -10.62 16.89
C SER A 107 -13.23 -9.46 15.94
N VAL A 108 -12.24 -8.65 15.58
CA VAL A 108 -12.38 -7.57 14.59
C VAL A 108 -12.16 -8.12 13.19
N GLU A 109 -13.04 -7.77 12.26
CA GLU A 109 -12.88 -8.10 10.85
C GLU A 109 -11.62 -7.41 10.30
N LYS A 110 -10.63 -8.22 9.88
CA LYS A 110 -9.37 -7.74 9.31
C LYS A 110 -9.46 -7.67 7.78
N PRO A 111 -8.74 -6.74 7.12
CA PRO A 111 -8.65 -6.70 5.66
C PRO A 111 -8.13 -8.04 5.15
N PHE A 112 -8.54 -8.45 3.94
CA PHE A 112 -8.18 -9.76 3.39
C PHE A 112 -6.66 -10.01 3.38
N VAL A 113 -5.85 -9.00 3.06
CA VAL A 113 -4.38 -9.12 3.09
C VAL A 113 -3.79 -9.33 4.50
N MET A 114 -4.57 -9.04 5.54
CA MET A 114 -4.22 -9.21 6.96
C MET A 114 -4.98 -10.36 7.63
N SER A 115 -5.84 -11.08 6.88
CA SER A 115 -6.58 -12.20 7.47
C SER A 115 -5.61 -13.35 7.73
N SER A 116 -5.37 -13.61 9.01
CA SER A 116 -4.73 -14.85 9.48
C SER A 116 -5.78 -15.95 9.55
N ASP A 117 -5.55 -17.07 8.89
CA ASP A 117 -6.27 -18.31 9.19
C ASP A 117 -5.60 -19.04 10.37
N SER A 118 -6.10 -20.23 10.72
CA SER A 118 -5.57 -21.01 11.83
C SER A 118 -4.10 -21.44 11.65
N GLU A 119 -3.55 -21.34 10.43
CA GLU A 119 -2.23 -21.83 10.07
C GLU A 119 -1.27 -20.70 9.69
N SER A 120 -1.79 -19.52 9.31
CA SER A 120 -1.04 -18.40 8.76
C SER A 120 -1.00 -17.20 9.71
N ARG A 121 0.18 -16.71 10.11
CA ARG A 121 0.32 -15.53 10.97
C ARG A 121 1.19 -14.43 10.36
N PHE A 122 0.82 -13.18 10.64
CA PHE A 122 1.67 -12.04 10.29
C PHE A 122 2.95 -12.04 11.12
N ALA A 123 4.10 -12.09 10.46
CA ALA A 123 5.42 -12.17 11.09
C ALA A 123 5.98 -10.81 11.54
N GLY A 124 5.24 -9.71 11.31
CA GLY A 124 5.58 -8.40 11.83
C GLY A 124 6.37 -7.49 10.89
N ASN A 125 6.72 -7.92 9.67
CA ASN A 125 7.50 -7.09 8.75
C ASN A 125 6.68 -6.56 7.57
N VAL A 126 6.95 -5.31 7.21
CA VAL A 126 6.44 -4.65 6.00
C VAL A 126 7.64 -4.39 5.09
N HIS A 127 7.64 -5.00 3.91
CA HIS A 127 8.65 -4.81 2.89
C HIS A 127 8.10 -3.91 1.78
N PHE A 128 8.97 -3.09 1.21
CA PHE A 128 8.64 -2.24 0.08
C PHE A 128 9.39 -2.77 -1.14
N ALA A 129 8.66 -3.15 -2.19
CA ALA A 129 9.26 -3.68 -3.40
C ALA A 129 10.21 -2.66 -4.06
N ASP A 130 11.13 -3.16 -4.87
CA ASP A 130 11.92 -2.29 -5.74
C ASP A 130 10.97 -1.52 -6.66
N HIS A 131 11.20 -0.21 -6.81
CA HIS A 131 10.34 0.68 -7.61
C HIS A 131 8.86 0.72 -7.17
N TRP A 132 8.56 0.43 -5.89
CA TRP A 132 7.20 0.58 -5.33
C TRP A 132 6.62 1.99 -5.50
N VAL A 133 7.44 3.01 -5.75
CA VAL A 133 7.01 4.37 -6.11
C VAL A 133 7.78 4.86 -7.33
N LEU A 134 7.18 5.79 -8.07
CA LEU A 134 7.92 6.59 -9.04
C LEU A 134 8.68 7.68 -8.28
N GLU A 135 10.01 7.60 -8.33
CA GLU A 135 10.86 8.63 -7.74
C GLU A 135 10.81 9.92 -8.56
N ALA A 136 10.80 11.05 -7.88
CA ALA A 136 11.11 12.34 -8.49
C ALA A 136 12.57 12.33 -8.96
N SER A 137 12.83 11.91 -10.20
CA SER A 137 14.17 12.05 -10.79
C SER A 137 14.46 13.53 -11.01
N ASP A 138 15.62 14.00 -10.56
CA ASP A 138 16.11 15.38 -10.71
C ASP A 138 16.57 15.71 -12.15
N ARG A 139 15.89 15.18 -13.17
CA ARG A 139 16.24 15.40 -14.58
C ARG A 139 15.00 15.64 -15.44
N ASP A 140 14.67 16.90 -15.57
CA ASP A 140 14.20 17.45 -16.84
C ASP A 140 15.41 18.10 -17.51
N ASP A 141 16.25 17.30 -18.16
CA ASP A 141 17.40 17.79 -18.95
C ASP A 141 17.53 16.95 -20.24
N ARG A 142 16.43 16.89 -21.00
CA ARG A 142 16.51 16.65 -22.44
C ARG A 142 15.36 17.35 -23.18
N ALA A 143 15.18 18.63 -22.88
CA ALA A 143 14.82 19.58 -23.92
C ALA A 143 16.11 20.02 -24.62
N THR A 144 16.38 19.48 -25.81
CA THR A 144 17.21 20.16 -26.82
C THR A 144 17.01 19.50 -28.18
N PRO A 145 17.16 20.27 -29.27
CA PRO A 145 16.16 21.09 -29.94
C PRO A 145 15.62 20.45 -31.23
#